data_AF-A0A7Z9XGZ0-F1
#
_entry.id   AF-A0A7Z9XGZ0-F1
#
_cell.length_a   1.000
_cell.length_b   1.000
_cell.length_c   1.000
_cell.angle_alpha   90.00
_cell.angle_beta   90.00
_cell.angle_gamma   90.00
#
_symmetry.space_group_name_H-M   'P 1'
#
loop_
_entity.id
_entity.type
_entity.pdbx_description
1 polymer ?
#
loop_
_entity_poly.entity_id
_entity_poly.type
_entity_poly.pdbx_seq_one_letter_code
_entity_poly.pdbx_strand_id
1 'polypeptide(L)'
;SIAWAVAEYLHDWKNRGTKALFATHYHELTDLSLTKPRVKNYNVAVKEWNEEVIFLRKLVVGGTNRSYGIQVARLAGIPVQVLNRAREILKNIESGELDGAGKPVFARTKKPGDKDASVQLSLFTTADEIVINTLKKLDISNMTPLEALNQLNALRERLVNPTSD
;
A
#
# COMPACT_ATOMS: atom_id res chain seq x y z
N SER A 1 3.10 8.01 -17.50
CA SER A 1 4.02 8.82 -18.35
C SER A 1 3.27 9.62 -19.42
N ILE A 2 2.52 8.98 -20.33
CA ILE A 2 1.85 9.70 -21.45
C ILE A 2 0.80 10.71 -20.96
N ALA A 3 -0.08 10.33 -20.02
CA ALA A 3 -1.11 11.22 -19.50
C ALA A 3 -0.54 12.53 -18.92
N TRP A 4 0.61 12.43 -18.23
CA TRP A 4 1.34 13.58 -17.72
C TRP A 4 1.83 14.50 -18.83
N ALA A 5 2.54 13.94 -19.81
CA ALA A 5 3.08 14.70 -20.94
C ALA A 5 1.97 15.42 -21.72
N VAL A 6 0.81 14.77 -21.92
CA VAL A 6 -0.34 15.38 -22.58
C VAL A 6 -0.93 16.52 -21.74
N ALA A 7 -1.12 16.31 -20.43
CA ALA A 7 -1.65 17.34 -19.54
C ALA A 7 -0.72 18.57 -19.49
N GLU A 8 0.59 18.34 -19.43
CA GLU A 8 1.60 19.39 -19.47
C GLU A 8 1.59 20.16 -20.80
N TYR A 9 1.57 19.44 -21.93
CA TYR A 9 1.49 20.04 -23.25
C TYR A 9 0.25 20.93 -23.42
N LEU A 10 -0.91 20.46 -22.95
CA LEU A 10 -2.16 21.23 -22.99
C LEU A 10 -2.11 22.47 -22.09
N HIS A 11 -1.45 22.38 -20.93
CA HIS A 11 -1.26 23.50 -20.02
C HIS A 11 -0.36 24.60 -20.61
N ASP A 12 0.69 24.20 -21.35
CA ASP A 12 1.69 25.12 -21.89
C ASP A 12 1.41 25.55 -23.34
N TRP A 13 0.35 24.99 -23.96
CA TRP A 13 -0.01 25.26 -25.35
C TRP A 13 -0.02 26.76 -25.68
N LYS A 14 0.84 27.16 -26.62
CA LYS A 14 1.02 28.55 -27.08
C LYS A 14 1.25 29.56 -25.92
N ASN A 15 1.91 29.16 -24.84
CA ASN A 15 2.15 29.95 -23.62
C ASN A 15 0.89 30.50 -22.94
N ARG A 16 -0.30 30.02 -23.32
CA ARG A 16 -1.59 30.44 -22.74
C ARG A 16 -2.34 29.27 -22.11
N GLY A 17 -2.09 28.06 -22.60
CA GLY A 17 -2.82 26.86 -22.25
C GLY A 17 -4.18 26.80 -22.93
N THR A 18 -4.83 25.65 -22.79
CA THR A 18 -6.23 25.44 -23.19
C THR A 18 -7.11 25.13 -21.99
N LYS A 19 -8.41 25.43 -22.09
CA LYS A 19 -9.39 24.93 -21.11
C LYS A 19 -9.55 23.43 -21.32
N ALA A 20 -9.15 22.64 -20.32
CA ALA A 20 -9.24 21.20 -20.35
C ALA A 20 -9.85 20.68 -19.05
N LEU A 21 -10.63 19.60 -19.17
CA LEU A 21 -11.01 18.76 -18.04
C LEU A 21 -10.36 17.40 -18.28
N PHE A 22 -9.56 16.97 -17.31
CA PHE A 22 -8.78 15.74 -17.42
C PHE A 22 -9.26 14.77 -16.32
N ALA A 23 -10.07 13.79 -16.70
CA ALA A 23 -10.49 12.72 -15.80
C ALA A 23 -9.44 11.60 -15.79
N THR A 24 -8.94 11.24 -14.61
CA THR A 24 -7.87 10.25 -14.45
C THR A 24 -8.06 9.40 -13.20
N HIS A 25 -7.47 8.20 -13.21
CA HIS A 25 -7.31 7.33 -12.04
C HIS A 25 -5.85 7.29 -11.54
N TYR A 26 -4.92 7.99 -12.22
CA TYR A 26 -3.53 8.11 -11.80
C TYR A 26 -3.40 9.20 -10.73
N HIS A 27 -3.08 8.80 -9.50
CA HIS A 27 -2.91 9.73 -8.39
C HIS A 27 -1.69 10.61 -8.58
N GLU A 28 -0.62 10.10 -9.21
CA GLU A 28 0.60 10.86 -9.44
C GLU A 28 0.30 12.15 -10.21
N LEU A 29 -0.67 12.14 -11.14
CA LEU A 29 -1.03 13.31 -11.94
C LEU A 29 -1.54 14.50 -11.10
N THR A 30 -1.97 14.27 -9.85
CA THR A 30 -2.37 15.37 -8.95
C THR A 30 -1.18 16.28 -8.61
N ASP A 31 0.04 15.76 -8.66
CA ASP A 31 1.26 16.50 -8.35
C ASP A 31 1.60 17.54 -9.43
N LEU A 32 0.96 17.46 -10.61
CA LEU A 32 1.10 18.48 -11.66
C LEU A 32 0.68 19.87 -11.15
N SER A 33 -0.25 19.93 -10.20
CA SER A 33 -0.67 21.18 -9.56
C SER A 33 0.44 21.88 -8.75
N LEU A 34 1.48 21.14 -8.33
CA LEU A 34 2.62 21.68 -7.61
C LEU A 34 3.57 22.48 -8.52
N THR A 35 3.64 22.13 -9.81
CA THR A 35 4.55 22.73 -10.78
C THR A 35 3.85 23.62 -11.81
N LYS A 36 2.55 23.41 -12.04
CA LYS A 36 1.76 24.14 -13.03
C LYS A 36 0.67 24.98 -12.33
N PRO A 37 0.85 26.32 -12.19
CA PRO A 37 0.02 27.16 -11.34
C PRO A 37 -1.44 27.31 -11.79
N ARG A 38 -1.75 26.99 -13.06
CA ARG A 38 -3.13 27.02 -13.58
C ARG A 38 -3.86 25.68 -13.43
N VAL A 39 -3.18 24.63 -12.95
CA VAL A 39 -3.78 23.31 -12.71
C VAL A 39 -4.46 23.30 -11.34
N LYS A 40 -5.68 22.80 -11.29
CA LYS A 40 -6.46 22.64 -10.06
C LYS A 40 -7.01 21.22 -10.00
N ASN A 41 -6.74 20.53 -8.91
CA ASN A 41 -7.27 19.19 -8.67
C ASN A 41 -8.68 19.25 -8.12
N TYR A 42 -9.53 18.37 -8.63
CA TYR A 42 -10.86 18.12 -8.11
C TYR A 42 -11.10 16.62 -8.04
N ASN A 43 -11.88 16.20 -7.07
CA ASN A 43 -12.38 14.84 -6.95
C ASN A 43 -13.89 14.85 -6.72
N VAL A 44 -14.52 13.71 -6.97
CA VAL A 44 -15.94 13.52 -6.67
C VAL A 44 -16.07 13.19 -5.19
N ALA A 45 -16.89 13.95 -4.48
CA ALA A 45 -17.15 13.75 -3.06
C ALA A 45 -17.84 12.40 -2.82
N VAL A 46 -17.28 11.69 -1.85
CA VAL A 46 -17.70 10.36 -1.44
C VAL A 46 -18.01 10.37 0.06
N LYS A 47 -19.10 9.73 0.46
CA LYS A 47 -19.44 9.50 1.87
C LYS A 47 -19.45 8.00 2.17
N GLU A 48 -18.72 7.59 3.19
CA GLU A 48 -18.70 6.22 3.70
C GLU A 48 -19.76 6.06 4.79
N TRP A 49 -20.58 5.00 4.71
CA TRP A 49 -21.62 4.69 5.69
C TRP A 49 -21.84 3.18 5.75
N ASN A 50 -21.67 2.54 6.92
CA ASN A 50 -21.90 1.11 7.12
C ASN A 50 -21.28 0.21 6.02
N GLU A 51 -19.99 0.42 5.70
CA GLU A 51 -19.26 -0.27 4.61
C GLU A 51 -19.75 0.01 3.18
N GLU A 52 -20.73 0.88 3.02
CA GLU A 52 -21.20 1.39 1.75
C GLU A 52 -20.58 2.74 1.40
N VAL A 53 -20.49 3.00 0.11
CA VAL A 53 -19.89 4.20 -0.46
C VAL A 53 -20.96 4.93 -1.26
N ILE A 54 -21.28 6.15 -0.84
CA ILE A 54 -22.28 7.00 -1.46
C ILE A 54 -21.56 8.08 -2.26
N PHE A 55 -21.72 8.06 -3.58
CA PHE A 55 -21.20 9.09 -4.47
C PHE A 55 -22.13 10.31 -4.46
N LEU A 56 -21.67 11.43 -3.89
CA LEU A 56 -22.48 12.64 -3.72
C LEU A 56 -22.65 13.45 -5.02
N ARG A 57 -22.08 13.00 -6.14
CA ARG A 57 -22.07 13.68 -7.46
C ARG A 57 -21.64 15.16 -7.37
N LYS A 58 -20.87 15.51 -6.35
CA LYS A 58 -20.38 16.86 -6.07
C LYS A 58 -18.88 16.90 -6.28
N LEU A 59 -18.38 17.86 -7.05
CA LEU A 59 -16.94 18.08 -7.16
C LEU A 59 -16.45 18.87 -5.93
N VAL A 60 -15.35 18.41 -5.34
CA VAL A 60 -14.64 19.07 -4.25
C VAL A 60 -13.19 19.28 -4.64
N VAL A 61 -12.58 20.33 -4.09
CA VAL A 61 -11.17 20.67 -4.37
C VAL A 61 -10.24 19.64 -3.75
N GLY A 62 -9.17 19.29 -4.46
CA GLY A 62 -8.11 18.38 -4.02
C GLY A 62 -8.06 17.07 -4.80
N GLY A 63 -6.96 16.34 -4.62
CA GLY A 63 -6.85 14.94 -5.04
C GLY A 63 -7.53 13.99 -4.05
N THR A 64 -7.75 12.74 -4.46
CA THR A 64 -8.10 11.65 -3.55
C THR A 64 -7.01 10.59 -3.62
N ASN A 65 -6.64 10.03 -2.47
CA ASN A 65 -5.67 8.93 -2.38
C ASN A 65 -6.37 7.58 -2.14
N ARG A 66 -7.71 7.58 -2.10
CA ARG A 66 -8.53 6.40 -1.81
C ARG A 66 -9.11 5.83 -3.10
N SER A 67 -8.92 4.53 -3.27
CA SER A 67 -9.50 3.74 -4.35
C SER A 67 -10.77 3.06 -3.88
N TYR A 68 -11.88 3.31 -4.58
CA TYR A 68 -13.20 2.75 -4.25
C TYR A 68 -13.60 1.56 -5.15
N GLY A 69 -12.63 0.89 -5.76
CA GLY A 69 -12.88 -0.11 -6.81
C GLY A 69 -13.77 -1.28 -6.35
N ILE A 70 -13.52 -1.83 -5.17
CA ILE A 70 -14.32 -2.94 -4.63
C ILE A 70 -15.75 -2.48 -4.30
N GLN A 71 -15.91 -1.24 -3.84
CA GLN A 71 -17.20 -0.66 -3.49
C GLN A 71 -18.01 -0.32 -4.75
N VAL A 72 -17.37 0.18 -5.80
CA VAL A 72 -18.00 0.37 -7.13
C VAL A 72 -18.41 -0.98 -7.72
N ALA A 73 -17.56 -2.01 -7.62
CA ALA A 73 -17.89 -3.36 -8.08
C ALA A 73 -19.11 -3.95 -7.36
N ARG A 74 -19.25 -3.69 -6.05
CA ARG A 74 -20.45 -4.07 -5.28
C ARG A 74 -21.70 -3.41 -5.84
N LEU A 75 -21.66 -2.11 -6.12
CA LEU A 75 -22.77 -1.36 -6.72
C LEU A 75 -23.12 -1.85 -8.13
N ALA A 76 -22.13 -2.35 -8.88
CA ALA A 76 -22.32 -2.95 -10.20
C ALA A 76 -22.92 -4.38 -10.16
N GLY A 77 -23.19 -4.92 -8.98
CA GLY A 77 -23.78 -6.26 -8.82
C GLY A 77 -22.79 -7.40 -8.99
N ILE A 78 -21.49 -7.14 -8.86
CA ILE A 78 -20.47 -8.20 -8.90
C ILE A 78 -20.71 -9.20 -7.74
N PRO A 79 -20.65 -10.52 -8.00
CA PRO A 79 -20.93 -11.53 -6.98
C PRO A 79 -20.08 -11.37 -5.70
N VAL A 80 -20.71 -11.58 -4.54
CA VAL A 80 -20.07 -11.43 -3.22
C VAL A 80 -18.79 -12.25 -3.08
N GLN A 81 -18.75 -13.46 -3.67
CA GLN A 81 -17.56 -14.31 -3.67
C GLN A 81 -16.35 -13.64 -4.36
N VAL A 82 -16.59 -12.92 -5.46
CA VAL A 82 -15.55 -12.17 -6.18
C VAL A 82 -15.09 -10.96 -5.36
N LEU A 83 -16.03 -10.24 -4.73
CA LEU A 83 -15.71 -9.10 -3.87
C LEU A 83 -14.86 -9.51 -2.66
N ASN A 84 -15.18 -10.66 -2.04
CA ASN A 84 -14.42 -11.19 -0.91
C ASN A 84 -12.99 -11.56 -1.34
N ARG A 85 -12.85 -12.22 -2.49
CA ARG A 85 -11.52 -12.55 -3.02
C ARG A 85 -10.71 -11.30 -3.36
N ALA A 86 -11.34 -10.27 -3.92
CA ALA A 86 -10.68 -9.00 -4.21
C ALA A 86 -10.18 -8.30 -2.94
N ARG A 87 -10.94 -8.36 -1.83
CA ARG A 87 -10.50 -7.83 -0.52
C ARG A 87 -9.30 -8.59 0.04
N GLU A 88 -9.31 -9.92 -0.05
CA GLU A 88 -8.15 -10.73 0.38
C GLU A 88 -6.90 -10.35 -0.41
N ILE A 89 -7.03 -10.25 -1.74
CA ILE A 89 -5.90 -9.88 -2.61
C ILE A 89 -5.39 -8.48 -2.26
N LEU A 90 -6.29 -7.50 -2.08
CA LEU A 90 -5.91 -6.14 -1.70
C LEU A 90 -5.16 -6.13 -0.36
N LYS A 91 -5.69 -6.84 0.65
CA LYS A 91 -5.06 -6.94 1.97
C LYS A 91 -3.65 -7.52 1.88
N ASN A 92 -3.44 -8.54 1.06
CA ASN A 92 -2.12 -9.16 0.87
C ASN A 92 -1.12 -8.24 0.15
N ILE A 93 -1.60 -7.44 -0.82
CA ILE A 93 -0.77 -6.45 -1.52
C ILE A 93 -0.38 -5.33 -0.55
N GLU A 94 -1.33 -4.85 0.27
CA GLU A 94 -1.10 -3.80 1.27
C GLU A 94 -0.22 -4.26 2.43
N SER A 95 -0.31 -5.52 2.85
CA SER A 95 0.53 -6.07 3.93
C SER A 95 1.97 -6.39 3.51
N GLY A 96 2.30 -6.25 2.22
CA GLY A 96 3.64 -6.56 1.73
C GLY A 96 4.04 -8.01 1.93
N GLU A 97 3.07 -8.94 2.09
CA GLU A 97 3.29 -10.39 2.14
C GLU A 97 3.78 -10.85 0.76
N LEU A 98 5.05 -10.59 0.50
CA LEU A 98 5.85 -11.21 -0.53
C LEU A 98 6.36 -12.52 0.05
N ASP A 99 6.18 -13.61 -0.68
CA ASP A 99 6.79 -14.89 -0.39
C ASP A 99 8.33 -14.69 -0.27
N GLY A 100 9.06 -15.60 0.39
CA GLY A 100 10.53 -15.56 0.49
C GLY A 100 11.32 -15.51 -0.85
N ALA A 101 10.62 -15.47 -1.99
CA ALA A 101 11.14 -15.27 -3.34
C ALA A 101 10.70 -13.93 -3.99
N GLY A 102 10.11 -12.99 -3.26
CA GLY A 102 9.72 -11.67 -3.76
C GLY A 102 8.53 -11.70 -4.73
N LYS A 103 7.73 -12.77 -4.74
CA LYS A 103 6.50 -12.88 -5.52
C LYS A 103 5.28 -12.64 -4.63
N PRO A 104 4.16 -12.16 -5.17
CA PRO A 104 2.88 -12.14 -4.46
C PRO A 104 2.29 -13.54 -4.30
N VAL A 105 1.76 -13.87 -3.11
CA VAL A 105 1.17 -15.16 -2.69
C VAL A 105 -0.12 -15.47 -3.47
N PHE A 106 -0.06 -15.61 -4.80
CA PHE A 106 -1.23 -15.87 -5.63
C PHE A 106 -1.64 -17.35 -5.69
N ALA A 107 -0.95 -18.26 -5.00
CA ALA A 107 -1.07 -19.70 -5.25
C ALA A 107 -1.61 -20.54 -4.07
N ARG A 108 -2.31 -19.96 -3.08
CA ARG A 108 -3.00 -20.77 -2.07
C ARG A 108 -4.44 -20.31 -1.88
N THR A 109 -5.34 -20.94 -2.64
CA THR A 109 -6.74 -21.12 -2.21
C THR A 109 -6.73 -21.76 -0.82
N LYS A 110 -6.95 -20.96 0.23
CA LYS A 110 -7.25 -21.48 1.57
C LYS A 110 -8.55 -22.29 1.46
N LYS A 111 -8.47 -23.60 1.69
CA LYS A 111 -9.65 -24.40 2.05
C LYS A 111 -10.19 -23.85 3.38
N PRO A 112 -11.51 -23.73 3.57
CA PRO A 112 -12.07 -23.26 4.84
C PRO A 112 -11.87 -24.34 5.90
N GLY A 113 -11.10 -24.05 6.95
CA GLY A 113 -10.84 -25.00 8.04
C GLY A 113 -9.93 -24.54 9.18
N ASP A 114 -9.28 -23.37 9.11
CA ASP A 114 -8.27 -23.01 10.13
C ASP A 114 -8.52 -21.61 10.70
N LYS A 115 -8.96 -21.56 11.96
CA LYS A 115 -9.49 -20.34 12.63
C LYS A 115 -8.57 -19.72 13.69
N ASP A 116 -7.38 -20.26 13.96
CA ASP A 116 -6.64 -19.86 15.17
C ASP A 116 -5.39 -18.97 14.97
N ALA A 117 -5.08 -18.52 13.75
CA ALA A 117 -3.79 -17.88 13.50
C ALA A 117 -3.75 -16.33 13.55
N SER A 118 -4.86 -15.62 13.75
CA SER A 118 -4.93 -14.17 13.40
C SER A 118 -4.76 -13.16 14.54
N VAL A 119 -4.65 -13.57 15.81
CA VAL A 119 -4.67 -12.60 16.93
C VAL A 119 -3.30 -12.34 17.57
N GLN A 120 -2.29 -13.17 17.31
CA GLN A 120 -0.99 -13.07 18.02
C GLN A 120 0.15 -12.44 17.20
N LEU A 121 -0.02 -12.17 15.90
CA LEU A 121 1.12 -11.85 15.01
C LEU A 121 1.53 -10.36 14.95
N SER A 122 0.67 -9.41 15.35
CA SER A 122 0.94 -7.98 15.13
C SER A 122 1.72 -7.26 16.23
N LEU A 123 2.02 -7.90 17.36
CA LEU A 123 2.80 -7.29 18.45
C LEU A 123 4.23 -7.83 18.57
N PHE A 124 4.56 -8.87 17.81
CA PHE A 124 5.90 -9.50 17.79
C PHE A 124 6.71 -9.17 16.53
N THR A 125 6.10 -8.53 15.52
CA THR A 125 6.73 -8.30 14.21
C THR A 125 7.88 -7.29 14.22
N THR A 126 7.92 -6.31 15.12
CA THR A 126 8.96 -5.26 15.08
C THR A 126 10.33 -5.73 15.59
N ALA A 127 10.36 -6.45 16.71
CA ALA A 127 11.59 -7.01 17.26
C ALA A 127 12.17 -8.08 16.33
N ASP A 128 11.29 -8.92 15.78
CA ASP A 128 11.68 -10.00 14.85
C ASP A 128 12.26 -9.44 13.54
N GLU A 129 11.67 -8.39 12.96
CA GLU A 129 12.21 -7.76 11.74
C GLU A 129 13.61 -7.17 11.94
N ILE A 130 13.88 -6.57 13.10
CA ILE A 130 15.19 -6.00 13.43
C ILE A 130 16.23 -7.11 13.58
N VAL A 131 15.90 -8.21 14.26
CA VAL A 131 16.79 -9.37 14.45
C VAL A 131 17.08 -10.04 13.12
N ILE A 132 16.05 -10.26 12.29
CA ILE A 132 16.19 -10.88 10.97
C ILE A 132 17.11 -10.03 10.06
N ASN A 133 16.95 -8.72 10.04
CA ASN A 133 17.82 -7.83 9.28
C ASN A 133 19.26 -7.81 9.79
N THR A 134 19.46 -7.98 11.09
CA THR A 134 20.80 -8.03 11.69
C THR A 134 21.51 -9.34 11.34
N LEU A 135 20.81 -10.49 11.42
CA LEU A 135 21.34 -11.80 11.02
C LEU A 135 21.72 -11.84 9.53
N LYS A 136 20.91 -11.23 8.65
CA LYS A 136 21.21 -11.15 7.21
C LYS A 136 22.52 -10.42 6.88
N LYS A 137 23.00 -9.56 7.78
CA LYS A 137 24.20 -8.75 7.59
C LYS A 137 25.43 -9.33 8.32
N LEU A 138 25.27 -10.37 9.12
CA LEU A 138 26.38 -10.98 9.84
C LEU A 138 27.25 -11.80 8.89
N ASP A 139 28.56 -11.54 8.89
CA ASP A 139 29.53 -12.32 8.14
C ASP A 139 30.12 -13.44 9.01
N ILE A 140 29.43 -14.59 9.01
CA ILE A 140 29.79 -15.76 9.81
C ILE A 140 31.17 -16.32 9.42
N SER A 141 31.60 -16.11 8.18
CA SER A 141 32.85 -16.69 7.66
C SER A 141 34.10 -16.00 8.18
N ASN A 142 33.98 -14.73 8.60
CA ASN A 142 35.12 -13.91 9.03
C ASN A 142 35.09 -13.51 10.52
N MET A 143 34.05 -13.89 11.25
CA MET A 143 33.98 -13.60 12.69
C MET A 143 34.69 -14.66 13.53
N THR A 144 35.27 -14.22 14.64
CA THR A 144 35.79 -15.14 15.65
C THR A 144 34.64 -15.82 16.41
N PRO A 145 34.85 -17.03 16.95
CA PRO A 145 33.83 -17.71 17.76
C PRO A 145 33.33 -16.88 18.94
N LEU A 146 34.20 -16.04 19.52
CA LEU A 146 33.83 -15.16 20.64
C LEU A 146 32.93 -14.00 20.19
N GLU A 147 33.21 -13.40 19.04
CA GLU A 147 32.37 -12.36 18.45
C GLU A 147 30.99 -12.91 18.06
N ALA A 148 30.94 -14.13 17.52
CA ALA A 148 29.69 -14.81 17.20
C ALA A 148 28.83 -14.99 18.46
N LEU A 149 29.42 -15.47 19.57
CA LEU A 149 28.73 -15.64 20.84
C LEU A 149 28.23 -14.31 21.42
N ASN A 150 29.02 -13.24 21.32
CA ASN A 150 28.62 -11.91 21.78
C ASN A 150 27.46 -11.34 20.95
N GLN A 151 27.49 -11.50 19.62
CA GLN A 151 26.41 -11.07 18.74
C GLN A 151 25.12 -11.86 19.01
N LEU A 152 25.21 -13.17 19.22
CA LEU A 152 24.07 -14.00 19.59
C LEU A 152 23.47 -13.60 20.94
N ASN A 153 24.30 -13.25 21.93
CA ASN A 153 23.80 -12.76 23.22
C ASN A 153 23.07 -11.41 23.07
N ALA A 154 23.60 -10.47 22.29
CA ALA A 154 22.96 -9.18 22.04
C ALA A 154 21.61 -9.32 21.32
N LEU A 155 21.49 -10.25 20.36
CA LEU A 155 20.22 -10.54 19.69
C LEU A 155 19.21 -11.16 20.65
N ARG A 156 19.67 -12.06 21.54
CA ARG A 156 18.82 -12.67 22.56
C ARG A 156 18.27 -11.64 23.55
N GLU A 157 19.09 -10.70 24.02
CA GLU A 157 18.64 -9.63 24.93
C GLU A 157 17.56 -8.76 24.31
N ARG A 158 17.69 -8.43 23.01
CA ARG A 158 16.69 -7.62 22.29
C ARG A 158 15.34 -8.32 22.09
N LEU A 159 15.34 -9.65 22.02
CA LEU A 159 14.10 -10.44 21.98
C LEU A 159 13.45 -10.59 23.35
N VAL A 160 14.26 -10.57 24.43
CA VAL A 160 13.77 -10.76 25.80
C VAL A 160 13.32 -9.45 26.45
N ASN A 161 13.92 -8.30 26.12
CA ASN A 161 13.59 -6.98 26.66
C ASN A 161 13.35 -5.93 25.55
N PRO A 162 12.12 -5.80 25.01
CA PRO A 162 11.83 -4.94 23.86
C PRO A 162 11.68 -3.42 24.16
N THR A 163 12.05 -2.92 25.36
CA THR A 163 11.82 -1.51 25.77
C THR A 163 13.06 -0.81 26.32
N SER A 164 14.15 -0.81 25.56
CA SER A 164 15.29 0.08 25.81
C SER A 164 15.85 0.55 24.46
N ASP A 165 15.71 1.86 24.21
CA ASP A 165 16.06 2.65 23.02
C ASP A 165 15.05 2.69 21.85
#